data_AF-A0A7M4DXS0-F1
#
_entry.id   AF-A0A7M4DXS0-F1
#
_cell.length_a   1.000
_cell.length_b   1.000
_cell.length_c   1.000
_cell.angle_alpha   90.00
_cell.angle_beta   90.00
_cell.angle_gamma   90.00
#
_symmetry.space_group_name_H-M   'P 1'
#
loop_
_entity.id
_entity.type
_entity.pdbx_description
1 polymer ?
#
loop_
_entity_poly.entity_id
_entity_poly.type
_entity_poly.pdbx_seq_one_letter_code
_entity_poly.pdbx_strand_id
1 'polypeptide(L)'
;MSALLRRLRESPRHLLVCERSHVRHERSRHAARVRGHAYNCRVSFLIPECGMLPEPLKSVTTDMGEYYLVKNLPLHELVAQEFISAFVKTGSCYALTYNTRIDQDNTAALLPTGKLIISVDKDTYEELGLQGHPSRYSGKKVMRYIITIDLTDSAFHSDSKKYKRVLWALRDKKPLEFDFLLSWHHTGADGSTLMSYFSKHQIQAHQPKITFSTLRNLQCPVLDSNELQGKPEESCSAQELFEWLGAVFSNVELDNKSFSFVSTYCCPEPSTTMDQAYLCTITGFILPEKIIQLLDQLCAYFDEPKLAQWVTLTVHGFADSPVSWRENEHGFQKGGENLYNFVVFRSLDYWLQMAVGANDDCPP
;
A
#
# COMPACT_ATOMS: atom_id res chain seq x y z
N MET A 1 5.30 30.64 -28.15
CA MET A 1 4.49 29.43 -27.89
C MET A 1 3.23 29.84 -27.16
N SER A 2 2.04 29.48 -27.66
CA SER A 2 0.78 29.72 -26.95
C SER A 2 0.74 28.96 -25.62
N ALA A 3 -0.04 29.45 -24.65
CA ALA A 3 -0.21 28.78 -23.35
C ALA A 3 -0.72 27.33 -23.51
N LEU A 4 -1.46 27.04 -24.57
CA LEU A 4 -1.96 25.70 -24.91
C LEU A 4 -0.82 24.72 -25.25
N LEU A 5 0.15 25.17 -26.07
CA LEU A 5 1.32 24.36 -26.44
C LEU A 5 2.26 24.10 -25.27
N ARG A 6 2.27 24.97 -24.25
CA ARG A 6 3.03 24.72 -23.01
C ARG A 6 2.40 23.60 -22.19
N ARG A 7 1.08 23.64 -21.98
CA ARG A 7 0.35 22.60 -21.23
C ARG A 7 0.44 21.21 -21.87
N LEU A 8 0.55 21.13 -23.20
CA LEU A 8 0.74 19.86 -23.91
C LEU A 8 2.13 19.24 -23.71
N ARG A 9 3.13 20.04 -23.31
CA ARG A 9 4.50 19.58 -23.04
C ARG A 9 4.81 19.44 -21.55
N GLU A 10 3.91 19.90 -20.68
CA GLU A 10 4.09 19.79 -19.23
C GLU A 10 3.87 18.34 -18.78
N SER A 11 4.90 17.75 -18.19
CA SER A 11 4.81 16.44 -17.54
C SER A 11 3.90 16.52 -16.31
N PRO A 12 3.17 15.44 -15.97
CA PRO A 12 2.50 15.38 -14.69
C PRO A 12 3.53 15.50 -13.57
N ARG A 13 3.11 16.00 -12.41
CA ARG A 13 3.96 15.99 -11.24
C ARG A 13 4.04 14.56 -10.72
N HIS A 14 5.24 14.11 -10.43
CA HIS A 14 5.50 12.84 -9.75
C HIS A 14 6.59 13.10 -8.72
N LEU A 15 6.50 12.48 -7.56
CA LEU A 15 7.50 12.62 -6.51
C LEU A 15 8.04 11.23 -6.15
N LEU A 16 9.35 11.07 -6.33
CA LEU A 16 10.11 9.94 -5.81
C LEU A 16 11.01 10.44 -4.69
N VAL A 17 10.79 9.94 -3.48
CA VAL A 17 11.64 10.24 -2.32
C VAL A 17 12.53 9.03 -2.07
N CYS A 18 13.84 9.23 -2.01
CA CYS A 18 14.81 8.19 -1.69
C CYS A 18 15.53 8.52 -0.39
N GLU A 19 15.36 7.65 0.61
CA GLU A 19 16.00 7.74 1.92
C GLU A 19 16.99 6.58 2.08
N ARG A 20 18.05 6.80 2.85
CA ARG A 20 18.96 5.76 3.31
C ARG A 20 18.99 5.72 4.82
N SER A 21 19.01 4.52 5.39
CA SER A 21 19.17 4.29 6.82
C SER A 21 19.70 2.87 7.04
N HIS A 22 19.83 2.46 8.30
CA HIS A 22 20.26 1.13 8.70
C HIS A 22 19.18 0.48 9.57
N VAL A 23 18.93 -0.82 9.39
CA VAL A 23 17.82 -1.54 10.04
C VAL A 23 17.94 -1.47 11.56
N ARG A 24 19.15 -1.66 12.10
CA ARG A 24 19.43 -1.65 13.54
C ARG A 24 19.67 -0.26 14.15
N HIS A 25 19.55 0.82 13.38
CA HIS A 25 19.77 2.16 13.90
C HIS A 25 18.61 2.58 14.82
N GLU A 26 18.87 3.17 15.99
CA GLU A 26 17.83 3.51 16.98
C GLU A 26 16.73 4.44 16.43
N ARG A 27 17.11 5.34 15.52
CA ARG A 27 16.18 6.28 14.86
C ARG A 27 15.57 5.74 13.56
N SER A 28 15.82 4.48 13.23
CA SER A 28 15.31 3.84 12.02
C SER A 28 13.78 3.76 12.08
N ARG A 29 13.12 4.17 10.99
CA ARG A 29 11.64 4.25 10.94
C ARG A 29 11.03 3.22 9.99
N HIS A 30 11.78 2.24 9.49
CA HIS A 30 11.31 1.27 8.49
C HIS A 30 9.98 0.60 8.88
N ALA A 31 9.85 0.06 10.09
CA ALA A 31 8.59 -0.54 10.55
C ALA A 31 7.47 0.49 10.70
N ALA A 32 7.76 1.70 11.18
CA ALA A 32 6.78 2.78 11.28
C ALA A 32 6.30 3.26 9.90
N ARG A 33 7.16 3.24 8.87
CA ARG A 33 6.79 3.54 7.48
C ARG A 33 5.81 2.52 6.95
N VAL A 34 6.11 1.23 7.10
CA VAL A 34 5.21 0.15 6.68
C VAL A 34 3.86 0.26 7.38
N ARG A 35 3.82 0.48 8.70
CA ARG A 35 2.55 0.70 9.44
C ARG A 35 1.79 1.94 8.98
N GLY A 36 2.51 2.96 8.53
CA GLY A 36 1.94 4.17 7.97
C GLY A 36 1.28 3.97 6.61
N HIS A 37 1.32 2.78 6.01
CA HIS A 37 0.70 2.50 4.73
C HIS A 37 -0.32 1.37 4.87
N ALA A 38 -1.56 1.75 5.19
CA ALA A 38 -2.57 0.83 5.70
C ALA A 38 -3.10 -0.19 4.66
N TYR A 39 -3.30 0.24 3.42
CA TYR A 39 -3.98 -0.56 2.40
C TYR A 39 -2.99 -1.01 1.31
N ASN A 40 -2.61 -2.29 1.34
CA ASN A 40 -1.62 -2.88 0.43
C ASN A 40 -2.28 -3.92 -0.49
N CYS A 41 -2.13 -3.76 -1.80
CA CYS A 41 -2.76 -4.65 -2.80
C CYS A 41 -1.78 -5.67 -3.41
N ARG A 42 -0.50 -5.31 -3.50
CA ARG A 42 0.55 -6.15 -4.11
C ARG A 42 1.87 -5.99 -3.38
N VAL A 43 2.48 -7.11 -2.99
CA VAL A 43 3.80 -7.16 -2.38
C VAL A 43 4.69 -8.06 -3.23
N SER A 44 5.81 -7.53 -3.72
CA SER A 44 6.76 -8.25 -4.56
C SER A 44 8.15 -8.16 -3.97
N PHE A 45 8.88 -9.27 -3.96
CA PHE A 45 10.28 -9.28 -3.52
C PHE A 45 11.16 -10.05 -4.51
N LEU A 46 12.38 -9.56 -4.69
CA LEU A 46 13.39 -10.15 -5.57
C LEU A 46 14.63 -10.48 -4.75
N ILE A 47 15.12 -11.71 -4.89
CA ILE A 47 16.36 -12.19 -4.29
C ILE A 47 17.28 -12.65 -5.43
N PRO A 48 18.28 -11.86 -5.83
CA PRO A 48 19.32 -12.29 -6.76
C PRO A 48 20.11 -13.49 -6.22
N GLU A 49 20.67 -14.31 -7.11
CA GLU A 49 21.45 -15.50 -6.77
C GLU A 49 20.72 -16.50 -5.84
N CYS A 50 19.40 -16.60 -6.00
CA CYS A 50 18.55 -17.48 -5.22
C CYS A 50 17.73 -18.40 -6.13
N GLY A 51 18.02 -19.71 -6.07
CA GLY A 51 17.28 -20.73 -6.81
C GLY A 51 16.06 -21.26 -6.05
N MET A 52 16.11 -21.27 -4.72
CA MET A 52 15.04 -21.76 -3.85
C MET A 52 14.90 -20.87 -2.61
N LEU A 53 13.66 -20.52 -2.28
CA LEU A 53 13.36 -19.69 -1.13
C LEU A 53 13.63 -20.47 0.19
N PRO A 54 14.40 -19.90 1.14
CA PRO A 54 14.62 -20.52 2.45
C PRO A 54 13.30 -20.72 3.22
N GLU A 55 13.23 -21.77 4.04
CA GLU A 55 12.01 -22.15 4.76
C GLU A 55 11.42 -21.03 5.64
N PRO A 56 12.21 -20.22 6.40
CA PRO A 56 11.65 -19.11 7.17
C PRO A 56 10.92 -18.07 6.31
N LEU A 57 11.51 -17.70 5.16
CA LEU A 57 10.90 -16.78 4.20
C LEU A 57 9.67 -17.39 3.53
N LYS A 58 9.74 -18.67 3.17
CA LYS A 58 8.63 -19.41 2.57
C LYS A 58 7.43 -19.48 3.51
N SER A 59 7.67 -19.80 4.78
CA SER A 59 6.63 -19.86 5.82
C SER A 59 5.90 -18.52 5.96
N VAL A 60 6.64 -17.41 6.11
CA VAL A 60 6.04 -16.07 6.21
C VAL A 60 5.33 -15.67 4.91
N THR A 61 5.87 -16.05 3.75
CA THR A 61 5.22 -15.78 2.45
C THR A 61 3.89 -16.50 2.31
N THR A 62 3.78 -17.73 2.82
CA THR A 62 2.53 -18.51 2.78
C THR A 62 1.53 -18.12 3.87
N ASP A 63 2.00 -17.59 5.00
CA ASP A 63 1.16 -17.12 6.11
C ASP A 63 0.89 -15.60 6.03
N MET A 64 0.37 -15.15 4.90
CA MET A 64 -0.05 -13.74 4.71
C MET A 64 -1.42 -13.43 5.33
N GLY A 65 -2.11 -14.44 5.87
CA GLY A 65 -3.42 -14.33 6.47
C GLY A 65 -4.56 -14.26 5.45
N GLU A 66 -5.79 -14.28 5.98
CA GLU A 66 -7.02 -14.14 5.21
C GLU A 66 -7.50 -12.69 5.19
N TYR A 67 -8.26 -12.37 4.15
CA TYR A 67 -9.10 -11.19 4.09
C TYR A 67 -10.50 -11.59 3.65
N TYR A 68 -11.47 -10.72 3.91
CA TYR A 68 -12.88 -10.99 3.67
C TYR A 68 -13.45 -9.99 2.67
N LEU A 69 -14.32 -10.46 1.78
CA LEU A 69 -15.17 -9.61 0.97
C LEU A 69 -16.59 -9.71 1.51
N VAL A 70 -17.16 -8.58 1.94
CA VAL A 70 -18.56 -8.49 2.37
C VAL A 70 -19.32 -7.64 1.35
N LYS A 71 -20.35 -8.22 0.73
CA LYS A 71 -21.14 -7.50 -0.28
C LYS A 71 -22.27 -6.68 0.32
N ASN A 72 -22.54 -5.51 -0.27
CA ASN A 72 -23.63 -4.61 0.08
C ASN A 72 -23.73 -4.33 1.60
N LEU A 73 -22.59 -4.15 2.27
CA LEU A 73 -22.55 -3.88 3.71
C LEU A 73 -22.97 -2.42 3.98
N PRO A 74 -24.00 -2.18 4.80
CA PRO A 74 -24.38 -0.84 5.21
C PRO A 74 -23.30 -0.20 6.09
N LEU A 75 -22.91 1.03 5.77
CA LEU A 75 -21.84 1.74 6.46
C LEU A 75 -22.13 1.96 7.96
N HIS A 76 -23.41 2.02 8.34
CA HIS A 76 -23.81 2.18 9.73
C HIS A 76 -23.43 0.98 10.62
N GLU A 77 -23.18 -0.21 10.04
CA GLU A 77 -22.75 -1.39 10.81
C GLU A 77 -21.31 -1.25 11.30
N LEU A 78 -20.45 -0.52 10.57
CA LEU A 78 -19.07 -0.25 10.97
C LEU A 78 -18.95 0.81 12.08
N VAL A 79 -20.03 1.54 12.37
CA VAL A 79 -20.08 2.49 13.50
C VAL A 79 -20.89 1.94 14.68
N ALA A 80 -21.43 0.73 14.60
CA ALA A 80 -22.18 0.11 15.69
C ALA A 80 -21.27 -0.15 16.90
N GLN A 81 -21.79 0.04 18.13
CA GLN A 81 -21.00 -0.12 19.35
C GLN A 81 -20.54 -1.57 19.55
N GLU A 82 -21.33 -2.53 19.07
CA GLU A 82 -21.00 -3.95 19.05
C GLU A 82 -19.76 -4.20 18.18
N PHE A 83 -19.72 -3.65 16.96
CA PHE A 83 -18.57 -3.75 16.05
C PHE A 83 -17.32 -3.09 16.65
N ILE A 84 -17.48 -1.86 17.16
CA ILE A 84 -16.37 -1.08 17.74
C ILE A 84 -15.75 -1.85 18.92
N SER A 85 -16.60 -2.39 19.79
CA SER A 85 -16.14 -3.13 20.98
C SER A 85 -15.50 -4.46 20.62
N ALA A 86 -16.02 -5.14 19.58
CA ALA A 86 -15.54 -6.46 19.18
C ALA A 86 -14.25 -6.44 18.36
N PHE A 87 -14.02 -5.42 17.53
CA PHE A 87 -12.91 -5.40 16.56
C PHE A 87 -12.00 -4.17 16.66
N VAL A 88 -12.57 -2.98 16.83
CA VAL A 88 -11.80 -1.72 16.81
C VAL A 88 -11.04 -1.50 18.12
N LYS A 89 -11.64 -1.84 19.27
CA LYS A 89 -11.01 -1.68 20.59
C LYS A 89 -10.08 -2.84 20.98
N THR A 90 -10.25 -4.00 20.37
CA THR A 90 -9.57 -5.25 20.70
C THR A 90 -8.44 -5.57 19.72
N GLY A 91 -8.35 -4.90 18.57
CA GLY A 91 -7.31 -5.15 17.57
C GLY A 91 -7.25 -4.05 16.52
N SER A 92 -6.53 -4.33 15.44
CA SER A 92 -6.39 -3.41 14.29
C SER A 92 -7.30 -3.89 13.16
N CYS A 93 -8.45 -3.24 13.01
CA CYS A 93 -9.42 -3.55 11.95
C CYS A 93 -9.20 -2.65 10.74
N TYR A 94 -9.18 -3.26 9.56
CA TYR A 94 -8.98 -2.61 8.28
C TYR A 94 -10.21 -2.84 7.42
N ALA A 95 -10.78 -1.77 6.88
CA ALA A 95 -11.86 -1.83 5.90
C ALA A 95 -11.56 -0.90 4.74
N LEU A 96 -11.85 -1.34 3.51
CA LEU A 96 -11.77 -0.51 2.32
C LEU A 96 -12.90 -0.88 1.35
N THR A 97 -13.59 0.12 0.81
CA THR A 97 -14.60 -0.12 -0.23
C THR A 97 -13.95 -0.73 -1.48
N TYR A 98 -14.61 -1.73 -2.05
CA TYR A 98 -14.12 -2.50 -3.18
C TYR A 98 -14.78 -2.05 -4.49
N ASN A 99 -13.99 -1.92 -5.55
CA ASN A 99 -14.44 -1.54 -6.89
C ASN A 99 -15.19 -0.19 -6.94
N THR A 100 -14.78 0.74 -6.07
CA THR A 100 -15.26 2.13 -6.04
C THR A 100 -14.12 3.06 -6.42
N ARG A 101 -14.30 3.91 -7.43
CA ARG A 101 -13.27 4.85 -7.89
C ARG A 101 -13.30 6.11 -7.06
N ILE A 102 -12.18 6.50 -6.45
CA ILE A 102 -12.12 7.63 -5.51
C ILE A 102 -12.43 8.99 -6.17
N ASP A 103 -12.26 9.12 -7.48
CA ASP A 103 -12.60 10.34 -8.23
C ASP A 103 -14.09 10.42 -8.64
N GLN A 104 -14.79 9.27 -8.73
CA GLN A 104 -16.16 9.16 -9.24
C GLN A 104 -17.20 8.72 -8.19
N ASP A 105 -16.89 7.69 -7.40
CA ASP A 105 -17.85 7.02 -6.52
C ASP A 105 -17.67 7.43 -5.05
N ASN A 106 -18.70 7.28 -4.21
CA ASN A 106 -18.51 7.39 -2.77
C ASN A 106 -17.61 6.24 -2.29
N THR A 107 -16.66 6.52 -1.41
CA THR A 107 -15.70 5.53 -0.89
C THR A 107 -15.59 5.64 0.62
N ALA A 108 -15.31 4.54 1.30
CA ALA A 108 -15.08 4.54 2.73
C ALA A 108 -13.90 3.64 3.11
N ALA A 109 -13.19 4.02 4.16
CA ALA A 109 -12.04 3.27 4.65
C ALA A 109 -11.95 3.36 6.18
N LEU A 110 -11.77 2.21 6.84
CA LEU A 110 -11.50 2.14 8.27
C LEU A 110 -10.01 1.87 8.49
N LEU A 111 -9.36 2.81 9.17
CA LEU A 111 -7.95 2.71 9.53
C LEU A 111 -7.76 1.92 10.83
N PRO A 112 -6.57 1.32 11.04
CA PRO A 112 -6.25 0.61 12.28
C PRO A 112 -6.20 1.53 13.51
N THR A 113 -6.13 2.85 13.30
CA THR A 113 -6.27 3.86 14.36
C THR A 113 -7.71 4.01 14.86
N GLY A 114 -8.67 3.30 14.23
CA GLY A 114 -10.09 3.36 14.55
C GLY A 114 -10.82 4.59 13.98
N LYS A 115 -10.17 5.30 13.04
CA LYS A 115 -10.82 6.37 12.28
C LYS A 115 -11.47 5.82 11.02
N LEU A 116 -12.77 6.03 10.90
CA LEU A 116 -13.53 5.79 9.68
C LEU A 116 -13.52 7.05 8.82
N ILE A 117 -12.96 6.94 7.62
CA ILE A 117 -12.85 8.02 6.64
C ILE A 117 -13.84 7.74 5.51
N ILE A 118 -14.70 8.71 5.23
CA ILE A 118 -15.74 8.61 4.21
C ILE A 118 -15.52 9.76 3.23
N SER A 119 -15.17 9.41 1.98
CA SER A 119 -15.04 10.36 0.88
C SER A 119 -16.30 10.29 0.03
N VAL A 120 -17.02 11.41 -0.04
CA VAL A 120 -18.32 11.48 -0.70
C VAL A 120 -18.38 12.63 -1.68
N ASP A 121 -19.24 12.50 -2.69
CA ASP A 121 -19.62 13.62 -3.53
C ASP A 121 -20.37 14.71 -2.75
N LYS A 122 -20.54 15.87 -3.41
CA LYS A 122 -21.18 17.04 -2.83
C LYS A 122 -22.63 16.75 -2.37
N ASP A 123 -23.42 16.07 -3.20
CA ASP A 123 -24.83 15.86 -2.95
C ASP A 123 -25.03 14.93 -1.74
N THR A 124 -24.26 13.84 -1.70
CA THR A 124 -24.22 12.90 -0.58
C THR A 124 -23.73 13.57 0.70
N TYR A 125 -22.72 14.45 0.64
CA TYR A 125 -22.25 15.21 1.80
C TYR A 125 -23.34 16.11 2.41
N GLU A 126 -24.03 16.88 1.55
CA GLU A 126 -25.12 17.77 1.97
C GLU A 126 -26.31 16.96 2.52
N GLU A 127 -26.64 15.84 1.88
CA GLU A 127 -27.67 14.92 2.33
C GLU A 127 -27.33 14.27 3.66
N LEU A 128 -26.09 13.81 3.90
CA LEU A 128 -25.68 13.25 5.20
C LEU A 128 -25.79 14.29 6.31
N GLY A 129 -25.31 15.51 6.06
CA GLY A 129 -25.28 16.59 7.05
C GLY A 129 -24.41 16.24 8.27
N LEU A 130 -23.29 15.57 8.01
CA LEU A 130 -22.22 15.30 8.98
C LEU A 130 -21.11 16.35 8.80
N GLN A 131 -20.32 16.56 9.86
CA GLN A 131 -19.19 17.49 9.79
C GLN A 131 -18.04 16.84 9.01
N GLY A 132 -17.55 17.55 8.00
CA GLY A 132 -16.39 17.16 7.19
C GLY A 132 -15.72 18.40 6.62
N HIS A 133 -14.82 18.20 5.65
CA HIS A 133 -14.16 19.28 4.93
C HIS A 133 -14.07 18.98 3.43
N PRO A 134 -13.93 20.01 2.58
CA PRO A 134 -13.57 19.83 1.18
C PRO A 134 -12.32 18.96 1.04
N SER A 135 -12.32 18.02 0.08
CA SER A 135 -11.11 17.29 -0.28
C SER A 135 -10.10 18.23 -0.92
N ARG A 136 -8.81 18.02 -0.62
CA ARG A 136 -7.68 18.79 -1.18
C ARG A 136 -7.55 18.66 -2.69
N TYR A 137 -8.07 17.58 -3.26
CA TYR A 137 -7.99 17.29 -4.70
C TYR A 137 -9.17 17.85 -5.50
N SER A 138 -10.07 18.58 -4.84
CA SER A 138 -11.09 19.34 -5.54
C SER A 138 -10.48 20.49 -6.34
N GLY A 139 -10.87 20.63 -7.60
CA GLY A 139 -10.48 21.77 -8.43
C GLY A 139 -11.15 23.07 -7.98
N LYS A 140 -11.35 24.01 -8.92
CA LYS A 140 -12.00 25.31 -8.62
C LYS A 140 -13.39 25.18 -7.99
N LYS A 141 -14.10 24.09 -8.26
CA LYS A 141 -15.38 23.75 -7.64
C LYS A 141 -15.15 22.55 -6.73
N VAL A 142 -15.55 22.68 -5.47
CA VAL A 142 -15.52 21.57 -4.52
C VAL A 142 -16.61 20.58 -4.87
N MET A 143 -16.20 19.39 -5.29
CA MET A 143 -17.09 18.30 -5.68
C MET A 143 -16.96 17.08 -4.77
N ARG A 144 -15.94 17.06 -3.90
CA ARG A 144 -15.66 15.96 -2.96
C ARG A 144 -15.44 16.49 -1.56
N TYR A 145 -15.96 15.75 -0.58
CA TYR A 145 -15.86 16.06 0.84
C TYR A 145 -15.40 14.82 1.60
N ILE A 146 -14.55 15.04 2.60
CA ILE A 146 -14.04 14.03 3.50
C ILE A 146 -14.70 14.19 4.86
N ILE A 147 -15.27 13.11 5.36
CA ILE A 147 -15.87 13.00 6.69
C ILE A 147 -15.03 12.01 7.49
N THR A 148 -14.49 12.44 8.63
CA THR A 148 -13.70 11.57 9.52
C THR A 148 -14.45 11.36 10.82
N ILE A 149 -14.71 10.09 11.14
CA ILE A 149 -15.35 9.68 12.39
C ILE A 149 -14.34 8.88 13.17
N ASP A 150 -13.87 9.43 14.29
CA ASP A 150 -13.04 8.72 15.24
C ASP A 150 -13.92 7.82 16.13
N LEU A 151 -13.82 6.50 15.93
CA LEU A 151 -14.57 5.49 16.67
C LEU A 151 -13.95 5.16 18.04
N THR A 152 -12.73 5.64 18.29
CA THR A 152 -12.01 5.46 19.56
C THR A 152 -12.15 6.65 20.50
N ASP A 153 -12.65 7.78 19.99
CA ASP A 153 -12.97 8.97 20.77
C ASP A 153 -13.89 8.63 21.95
N SER A 154 -13.49 9.02 23.16
CA SER A 154 -14.27 8.79 24.38
C SER A 154 -15.63 9.49 24.34
N ALA A 155 -15.78 10.55 23.54
CA ALA A 155 -17.05 11.22 23.28
C ALA A 155 -17.94 10.47 22.27
N PHE A 156 -17.48 9.37 21.66
CA PHE A 156 -18.23 8.56 20.70
C PHE A 156 -18.83 7.28 21.33
N HIS A 157 -19.47 7.43 22.48
CA HIS A 157 -20.21 6.35 23.15
C HIS A 157 -21.71 6.37 22.81
N SER A 158 -22.40 5.26 23.08
CA SER A 158 -23.82 5.00 22.75
C SER A 158 -24.79 6.14 23.08
N ASP A 159 -24.59 6.83 24.20
CA ASP A 159 -25.48 7.89 24.67
C ASP A 159 -25.17 9.28 24.13
N SER A 160 -23.98 9.46 23.55
CA SER A 160 -23.53 10.75 23.06
C SER A 160 -24.39 11.26 21.90
N LYS A 161 -24.57 12.59 21.86
CA LYS A 161 -25.24 13.26 20.72
C LYS A 161 -24.49 13.02 19.41
N LYS A 162 -23.15 12.93 19.48
CA LYS A 162 -22.26 12.68 18.34
C LYS A 162 -22.54 11.30 17.72
N TYR A 163 -22.52 10.24 18.53
CA TYR A 163 -22.83 8.88 18.09
C TYR A 163 -24.24 8.78 17.50
N LYS A 164 -25.25 9.26 18.23
CA LYS A 164 -26.66 9.22 17.79
C LYS A 164 -26.85 9.96 16.45
N ARG A 165 -26.16 11.09 16.26
CA ARG A 165 -26.20 11.85 15.00
C ARG A 165 -25.56 11.08 13.84
N VAL A 166 -24.38 10.49 14.04
CA VAL A 166 -23.68 9.70 13.01
C VAL A 166 -24.49 8.47 12.63
N LEU A 167 -24.97 7.71 13.62
CA LEU A 167 -25.77 6.52 13.40
C LEU A 167 -27.07 6.86 12.64
N TRP A 168 -27.78 7.91 13.06
CA TRP A 168 -28.99 8.36 12.36
C TRP A 168 -28.71 8.79 10.91
N ALA A 169 -27.61 9.52 10.67
CA ALA A 169 -27.25 9.96 9.34
C ALA A 169 -26.99 8.78 8.39
N LEU A 170 -26.24 7.78 8.86
CA LEU A 170 -25.83 6.61 8.07
C LEU A 170 -26.88 5.49 7.98
N ARG A 171 -27.81 5.43 8.93
CA ARG A 171 -28.85 4.38 8.98
C ARG A 171 -30.20 4.86 8.47
N ASP A 172 -30.64 6.04 8.88
CA ASP A 172 -32.02 6.49 8.71
C ASP A 172 -32.14 7.59 7.65
N LYS A 173 -31.16 8.50 7.58
CA LYS A 173 -31.23 9.68 6.71
C LYS A 173 -30.76 9.39 5.28
N LYS A 174 -29.52 8.90 5.14
CA LYS A 174 -28.90 8.54 3.86
C LYS A 174 -28.11 7.24 4.05
N PRO A 175 -28.79 6.08 3.94
CA PRO A 175 -28.13 4.78 3.94
C PRO A 175 -27.09 4.71 2.82
N LEU A 176 -25.88 4.31 3.16
CA LEU A 176 -24.80 4.04 2.22
C LEU A 176 -24.42 2.57 2.35
N GLU A 177 -24.34 1.87 1.24
CA GLU A 177 -23.99 0.45 1.15
C GLU A 177 -22.84 0.27 0.17
N PHE A 178 -21.87 -0.57 0.53
CA PHE A 178 -20.72 -0.85 -0.31
C PHE A 178 -20.30 -2.31 -0.20
N ASP A 179 -19.58 -2.79 -1.22
CA ASP A 179 -18.75 -3.97 -1.05
C ASP A 179 -17.48 -3.58 -0.29
N PHE A 180 -17.10 -4.33 0.75
CA PHE A 180 -15.91 -4.04 1.55
C PHE A 180 -14.90 -5.20 1.52
N LEU A 181 -13.64 -4.85 1.31
CA LEU A 181 -12.51 -5.66 1.76
C LEU A 181 -12.28 -5.42 3.25
N LEU A 182 -12.27 -6.49 4.05
CA LEU A 182 -12.07 -6.45 5.49
C LEU A 182 -10.91 -7.37 5.90
N SER A 183 -10.11 -6.93 6.86
CA SER A 183 -9.19 -7.80 7.58
C SER A 183 -8.97 -7.27 8.99
N TRP A 184 -8.59 -8.15 9.91
CA TRP A 184 -8.46 -7.82 11.32
C TRP A 184 -7.23 -8.50 11.91
N HIS A 185 -6.31 -7.68 12.42
CA HIS A 185 -5.15 -8.16 13.16
C HIS A 185 -5.42 -8.10 14.66
N HIS A 186 -5.32 -9.26 15.32
CA HIS A 186 -5.50 -9.38 16.76
C HIS A 186 -4.43 -10.31 17.34
N THR A 187 -3.94 -9.97 18.52
CA THR A 187 -2.89 -10.72 19.23
C THR A 187 -3.42 -11.54 20.42
N GLY A 188 -4.72 -11.49 20.70
CA GLY A 188 -5.38 -12.25 21.77
C GLY A 188 -6.12 -13.50 21.26
N ALA A 189 -6.65 -14.27 22.20
CA ALA A 189 -7.31 -15.57 21.96
C ALA A 189 -8.84 -15.44 21.76
N ASP A 190 -9.36 -14.25 21.51
CA ASP A 190 -10.80 -13.98 21.54
C ASP A 190 -11.51 -14.56 20.31
N GLY A 191 -12.65 -15.22 20.54
CA GLY A 191 -13.34 -16.05 19.56
C GLY A 191 -14.23 -15.33 18.53
N SER A 192 -14.30 -14.00 18.53
CA SER A 192 -15.12 -13.27 17.56
C SER A 192 -14.38 -13.13 16.23
N THR A 193 -14.88 -13.81 15.20
CA THR A 193 -14.35 -13.66 13.83
C THR A 193 -15.24 -12.74 13.02
N LEU A 194 -14.65 -12.02 12.05
CA LEU A 194 -15.41 -11.22 11.08
C LEU A 194 -16.48 -12.07 10.37
N MET A 195 -16.15 -13.33 10.04
CA MET A 195 -17.09 -14.32 9.50
C MET A 195 -18.34 -14.52 10.35
N SER A 196 -18.15 -14.73 11.66
CA SER A 196 -19.28 -14.93 12.58
C SER A 196 -20.12 -13.67 12.76
N TYR A 197 -19.48 -12.51 12.83
CA TYR A 197 -20.15 -11.22 13.05
C TYR A 197 -21.01 -10.81 11.86
N PHE A 198 -20.46 -10.91 10.65
CA PHE A 198 -21.16 -10.59 9.40
C PHE A 198 -21.86 -11.80 8.76
N SER A 199 -22.20 -12.83 9.56
CA SER A 199 -22.85 -14.06 9.07
C SER A 199 -24.20 -13.85 8.38
N LYS A 200 -24.87 -12.70 8.64
CA LYS A 200 -26.11 -12.30 7.96
C LYS A 200 -25.88 -11.72 6.56
N HIS A 201 -24.64 -11.33 6.25
CA HIS A 201 -24.23 -10.76 4.97
C HIS A 201 -23.56 -11.81 4.09
N GLN A 202 -23.42 -11.50 2.80
CA GLN A 202 -22.63 -12.31 1.89
C GLN A 202 -21.15 -12.04 2.13
N ILE A 203 -20.58 -12.70 3.14
CA ILE A 203 -19.16 -12.66 3.47
C ILE A 203 -18.42 -13.86 2.84
N GLN A 204 -17.28 -13.59 2.22
CA GLN A 204 -16.42 -14.60 1.61
C GLN A 204 -14.99 -14.44 2.12
N ALA A 205 -14.38 -15.53 2.59
CA ALA A 205 -12.97 -15.57 2.96
C ALA A 205 -12.11 -15.77 1.71
N HIS A 206 -11.03 -15.00 1.60
CA HIS A 206 -10.09 -15.04 0.50
C HIS A 206 -8.67 -15.13 1.03
N GLN A 207 -7.87 -15.92 0.32
CA GLN A 207 -6.44 -16.04 0.53
C GLN A 207 -5.71 -15.16 -0.51
N PRO A 208 -4.63 -14.45 -0.13
CA PRO A 208 -3.77 -13.76 -1.07
C PRO A 208 -3.23 -14.72 -2.13
N LYS A 209 -3.26 -14.29 -3.39
CA LYS A 209 -2.69 -15.05 -4.50
C LYS A 209 -1.17 -14.88 -4.47
N ILE A 210 -0.46 -16.00 -4.33
CA ILE A 210 1.01 -16.04 -4.36
C ILE A 210 1.47 -16.60 -5.70
N THR A 211 2.34 -15.88 -6.39
CA THR A 211 3.00 -16.31 -7.62
C THR A 211 4.50 -16.16 -7.46
N PHE A 212 5.26 -17.17 -7.87
CA PHE A 212 6.71 -17.13 -7.85
C PHE A 212 7.28 -17.55 -9.21
N SER A 213 8.45 -17.01 -9.53
CA SER A 213 9.18 -17.32 -10.76
C SER A 213 10.67 -17.24 -10.50
N THR A 214 11.43 -18.18 -11.07
CA THR A 214 12.89 -18.11 -11.10
C THR A 214 13.32 -17.50 -12.43
N LEU A 215 13.84 -16.28 -12.38
CA LEU A 215 14.42 -15.61 -13.54
C LEU A 215 15.84 -16.13 -13.74
N ARG A 216 16.27 -16.34 -14.99
CA ARG A 216 17.61 -16.84 -15.33
C ARG A 216 18.39 -15.79 -16.10
N ASN A 217 19.71 -15.76 -15.90
CA ASN A 217 20.62 -14.83 -16.58
C ASN A 217 20.15 -13.35 -16.45
N LEU A 218 19.70 -12.97 -15.25
CA LEU A 218 19.18 -11.63 -15.01
C LEU A 218 20.35 -10.65 -14.85
N GLN A 219 20.42 -9.64 -15.71
CA GLN A 219 21.34 -8.52 -15.49
C GLN A 219 20.82 -7.64 -14.37
N CYS A 220 21.62 -7.49 -13.32
CA CYS A 220 21.30 -6.71 -12.12
C CYS A 220 22.24 -5.49 -12.03
N PRO A 221 21.71 -4.27 -11.76
CA PRO A 221 22.52 -3.10 -11.49
C PRO A 221 23.48 -3.30 -10.32
N VAL A 222 24.70 -2.77 -10.43
CA VAL A 222 25.66 -2.73 -9.33
C VAL A 222 25.34 -1.54 -8.43
N LEU A 223 25.21 -1.78 -7.12
CA LEU A 223 24.79 -0.78 -6.14
C LEU A 223 25.83 -0.60 -5.04
N ASP A 224 26.04 0.64 -4.60
CA ASP A 224 26.80 0.98 -3.38
C ASP A 224 25.82 1.48 -2.33
N SER A 225 25.70 0.79 -1.19
CA SER A 225 24.72 1.15 -0.15
C SER A 225 24.85 2.60 0.33
N ASN A 226 26.04 3.22 0.21
CA ASN A 226 26.30 4.57 0.66
C ASN A 226 25.91 5.67 -0.34
N GLU A 227 25.66 5.33 -1.59
CA GLU A 227 25.56 6.30 -2.70
C GLU A 227 24.21 6.23 -3.40
N LEU A 228 23.21 6.95 -2.88
CA LEU A 228 21.86 6.99 -3.46
C LEU A 228 21.83 7.53 -4.90
N GLN A 229 22.75 8.42 -5.26
CA GLN A 229 22.84 9.01 -6.59
C GLN A 229 23.67 8.16 -7.56
N GLY A 230 24.25 7.06 -7.09
CA GLY A 230 25.24 6.30 -7.84
C GLY A 230 26.58 7.03 -7.94
N LYS A 231 27.57 6.31 -8.43
CA LYS A 231 28.89 6.83 -8.80
C LYS A 231 29.14 6.51 -10.27
N PRO A 232 29.54 7.49 -11.10
CA PRO A 232 29.83 7.25 -12.50
C PRO A 232 30.77 6.05 -12.68
N GLU A 233 30.39 5.10 -13.55
CA GLU A 233 31.14 3.89 -13.87
C GLU A 233 31.36 2.88 -12.72
N GLU A 234 30.91 3.19 -11.49
CA GLU A 234 31.13 2.34 -10.31
C GLU A 234 29.81 1.77 -9.74
N SER A 235 28.74 2.56 -9.70
CA SER A 235 27.45 2.12 -9.16
C SER A 235 26.27 2.90 -9.73
N CYS A 236 25.13 2.23 -9.88
CA CYS A 236 23.88 2.83 -10.33
C CYS A 236 23.17 3.58 -9.19
N SER A 237 22.34 4.54 -9.58
CA SER A 237 21.50 5.31 -8.67
C SER A 237 20.28 4.53 -8.18
N ALA A 238 19.72 4.99 -7.07
CA ALA A 238 18.45 4.51 -6.55
C ALA A 238 17.32 4.65 -7.58
N GLN A 239 17.28 5.76 -8.33
CA GLN A 239 16.22 6.00 -9.33
C GLN A 239 16.30 4.99 -10.49
N GLU A 240 17.49 4.72 -11.01
CA GLU A 240 17.69 3.73 -12.08
C GLU A 240 17.26 2.32 -11.65
N LEU A 241 17.60 1.93 -10.42
CA LEU A 241 17.14 0.67 -9.84
C LEU A 241 15.61 0.61 -9.72
N PHE A 242 14.97 1.70 -9.30
CA PHE A 242 13.51 1.76 -9.14
C PHE A 242 12.79 1.54 -10.48
N GLU A 243 13.28 2.17 -11.55
CA GLU A 243 12.75 1.98 -12.91
C GLU A 243 12.99 0.55 -13.40
N TRP A 244 14.20 0.03 -13.23
CA TRP A 244 14.57 -1.34 -13.60
C TRP A 244 13.72 -2.40 -12.89
N LEU A 245 13.47 -2.24 -11.60
CA LEU A 245 12.59 -3.15 -10.85
C LEU A 245 11.17 -3.19 -11.42
N GLY A 246 10.64 -2.04 -11.85
CA GLY A 246 9.33 -1.97 -12.51
C GLY A 246 9.27 -2.82 -13.78
N ALA A 247 10.34 -2.80 -14.59
CA ALA A 247 10.45 -3.61 -15.79
C ALA A 247 10.59 -5.11 -15.47
N VAL A 248 11.39 -5.47 -14.47
CA VAL A 248 11.54 -6.86 -14.00
C VAL A 248 10.22 -7.43 -13.51
N PHE A 249 9.48 -6.71 -12.66
CA PHE A 249 8.17 -7.16 -12.17
C PHE A 249 7.10 -7.24 -13.26
N SER A 250 7.29 -6.51 -14.35
CA SER A 250 6.40 -6.54 -15.52
C SER A 250 6.83 -7.58 -16.56
N ASN A 251 7.88 -8.38 -16.28
CA ASN A 251 8.43 -9.38 -17.18
C ASN A 251 8.82 -8.80 -18.56
N VAL A 252 9.39 -7.59 -18.56
CA VAL A 252 9.86 -6.92 -19.78
C VAL A 252 11.21 -7.52 -20.19
N GLU A 253 11.34 -7.89 -21.45
CA GLU A 253 12.64 -8.30 -22.02
C GLU A 253 13.51 -7.07 -22.24
N LEU A 254 14.68 -7.05 -21.60
CA LEU A 254 15.62 -5.91 -21.63
C LEU A 254 16.68 -6.05 -22.73
N ASP A 255 16.43 -6.92 -23.70
CA ASP A 255 17.36 -7.18 -24.78
C ASP A 255 17.19 -6.13 -25.89
N ASN A 256 18.25 -5.36 -26.14
CA ASN A 256 18.28 -4.41 -27.24
C ASN A 256 18.49 -5.13 -28.58
N LYS A 257 17.59 -6.05 -28.92
CA LYS A 257 17.60 -6.79 -30.19
C LYS A 257 16.73 -6.08 -31.21
N SER A 258 17.34 -5.66 -32.32
CA SER A 258 16.61 -5.13 -33.47
C SER A 258 16.11 -6.26 -34.36
N PHE A 259 14.79 -6.48 -34.37
CA PHE A 259 14.13 -7.31 -35.38
C PHE A 259 13.16 -6.47 -36.21
N SER A 260 11.87 -6.48 -35.87
CA SER A 260 10.81 -5.67 -36.51
C SER A 260 10.43 -4.42 -35.70
N PHE A 261 10.89 -4.33 -34.46
CA PHE A 261 10.78 -3.20 -33.55
C PHE A 261 12.08 -3.09 -32.74
N VAL A 262 12.31 -1.95 -32.08
CA VAL A 262 13.48 -1.70 -31.24
C VAL A 262 13.01 -1.46 -29.81
N SER A 263 13.48 -2.29 -28.87
CA SER A 263 13.38 -2.01 -27.43
C SER A 263 14.59 -1.18 -27.03
N THR A 264 14.38 0.09 -26.70
CA THR A 264 15.47 1.00 -26.29
C THR A 264 15.75 0.95 -24.79
N TYR A 265 14.93 0.24 -24.02
CA TYR A 265 15.13 0.12 -22.58
C TYR A 265 16.14 -0.98 -22.27
N CYS A 266 17.15 -0.67 -21.47
CA CYS A 266 18.27 -1.55 -21.16
C CYS A 266 18.49 -1.59 -19.64
N CYS A 267 19.23 -2.60 -19.17
CA CYS A 267 19.68 -2.63 -17.79
C CYS A 267 20.59 -1.41 -17.50
N PRO A 268 20.42 -0.71 -16.36
CA PRO A 268 21.35 0.32 -15.92
C PRO A 268 22.79 -0.21 -15.77
N GLU A 269 23.77 0.58 -16.18
CA GLU A 269 25.19 0.24 -16.08
C GLU A 269 25.90 1.04 -14.96
N PRO A 270 26.89 0.46 -14.25
CA PRO A 270 27.42 -0.89 -14.44
C PRO A 270 26.48 -2.00 -13.95
N SER A 271 26.39 -3.10 -14.70
CA SER A 271 25.56 -4.27 -14.38
C SER A 271 26.37 -5.56 -14.19
N THR A 272 25.81 -6.51 -13.43
CA THR A 272 26.35 -7.87 -13.28
C THR A 272 25.27 -8.89 -13.64
N THR A 273 25.62 -9.86 -14.48
CA THR A 273 24.73 -10.97 -14.81
C THR A 273 24.68 -11.98 -13.68
N MET A 274 23.48 -12.24 -13.17
CA MET A 274 23.22 -13.27 -12.15
C MET A 274 22.63 -14.51 -12.81
N ASP A 275 23.08 -15.69 -12.39
CA ASP A 275 22.63 -16.96 -13.01
C ASP A 275 21.13 -17.18 -12.79
N GLN A 276 20.66 -16.82 -11.60
CA GLN A 276 19.28 -16.98 -11.18
C GLN A 276 18.83 -15.88 -10.22
N ALA A 277 17.55 -15.53 -10.25
CA ALA A 277 16.92 -14.66 -9.27
C ALA A 277 15.53 -15.19 -8.91
N TYR A 278 15.20 -15.18 -7.62
CA TYR A 278 13.89 -15.58 -7.12
C TYR A 278 12.98 -14.36 -7.05
N LEU A 279 11.91 -14.35 -7.84
CA LEU A 279 10.87 -13.33 -7.82
C LEU A 279 9.60 -13.91 -7.21
N CYS A 280 9.07 -13.27 -6.18
CA CYS A 280 7.77 -13.58 -5.60
C CYS A 280 6.85 -12.37 -5.68
N THR A 281 5.57 -12.60 -5.96
CA THR A 281 4.52 -11.58 -5.93
C THR A 281 3.30 -12.14 -5.22
N ILE A 282 2.81 -11.37 -4.26
CA ILE A 282 1.65 -11.65 -3.41
C ILE A 282 0.61 -10.59 -3.73
N THR A 283 -0.61 -10.99 -4.11
CA THR A 283 -1.69 -10.08 -4.50
C THR A 283 -2.95 -10.38 -3.69
N GLY A 284 -3.54 -9.36 -3.08
CA GLY A 284 -4.71 -9.51 -2.21
C GLY A 284 -4.94 -8.26 -1.37
N PHE A 285 -5.52 -8.41 -0.17
CA PHE A 285 -5.59 -7.34 0.82
C PHE A 285 -4.62 -7.66 1.95
N ILE A 286 -3.43 -7.06 1.90
CA ILE A 286 -2.27 -7.48 2.70
C ILE A 286 -2.05 -6.51 3.85
N LEU A 287 -1.99 -7.05 5.07
CA LEU A 287 -1.83 -6.25 6.28
C LEU A 287 -0.38 -5.76 6.47
N PRO A 288 -0.19 -4.50 6.92
CA PRO A 288 1.15 -3.96 7.22
C PRO A 288 1.96 -4.83 8.19
N GLU A 289 1.31 -5.46 9.17
CA GLU A 289 1.96 -6.32 10.16
C GLU A 289 2.63 -7.54 9.52
N LYS A 290 2.00 -8.13 8.50
CA LYS A 290 2.56 -9.25 7.73
C LYS A 290 3.71 -8.81 6.84
N ILE A 291 3.64 -7.59 6.30
CA ILE A 291 4.73 -7.00 5.51
C ILE A 291 5.95 -6.73 6.39
N ILE A 292 5.75 -6.28 7.64
CA ILE A 292 6.85 -6.10 8.60
C ILE A 292 7.51 -7.44 8.90
N GLN A 293 6.74 -8.50 9.15
CA GLN A 293 7.29 -9.85 9.35
C GLN A 293 8.11 -10.32 8.15
N LEU A 294 7.62 -10.06 6.93
CA LEU A 294 8.36 -10.38 5.71
C LEU A 294 9.65 -9.56 5.59
N LEU A 295 9.60 -8.27 5.86
CA LEU A 295 10.77 -7.38 5.86
C LEU A 295 11.81 -7.85 6.89
N ASP A 296 11.38 -8.23 8.09
CA ASP A 296 12.26 -8.76 9.13
C ASP A 296 12.96 -10.05 8.67
N GLN A 297 12.24 -10.96 8.01
CA GLN A 297 12.83 -12.17 7.44
C GLN A 297 13.79 -11.88 6.26
N LEU A 298 13.50 -10.86 5.44
CA LEU A 298 14.41 -10.41 4.39
C LEU A 298 15.68 -9.76 4.96
N CYS A 299 15.59 -9.12 6.12
CA CYS A 299 16.78 -8.65 6.85
C CYS A 299 17.57 -9.82 7.42
N ALA A 300 16.89 -10.77 8.08
CA ALA A 300 17.51 -11.98 8.65
C ALA A 300 18.11 -12.92 7.58
N TYR A 301 17.72 -12.76 6.32
CA TYR A 301 18.31 -13.48 5.20
C TYR A 301 19.84 -13.31 5.14
N PHE A 302 20.38 -12.17 5.58
CA PHE A 302 21.81 -11.87 5.60
C PHE A 302 22.52 -12.26 6.90
N ASP A 303 21.85 -12.90 7.87
CA ASP A 303 22.50 -13.40 9.09
C ASP A 303 23.54 -14.50 8.76
N GLU A 304 23.32 -15.23 7.66
CA GLU A 304 24.27 -16.18 7.10
C GLU A 304 24.93 -15.62 5.83
N PRO A 305 26.19 -15.96 5.52
CA PRO A 305 26.83 -15.54 4.28
C PRO A 305 26.01 -15.97 3.03
N LYS A 306 25.63 -14.99 2.22
CA LYS A 306 24.89 -15.19 0.95
C LYS A 306 25.72 -14.74 -0.25
N LEU A 307 25.32 -15.19 -1.44
CA LEU A 307 25.86 -14.67 -2.70
C LEU A 307 25.24 -13.32 -3.05
N ALA A 308 23.94 -13.15 -2.79
CA ALA A 308 23.23 -11.89 -2.97
C ALA A 308 23.90 -10.74 -2.22
N GLN A 309 24.04 -9.59 -2.86
CA GLN A 309 24.55 -8.35 -2.25
C GLN A 309 23.43 -7.51 -1.64
N TRP A 310 22.23 -7.65 -2.20
CA TRP A 310 21.02 -6.94 -1.80
C TRP A 310 19.78 -7.78 -2.13
N VAL A 311 18.66 -7.47 -1.49
CA VAL A 311 17.32 -8.00 -1.80
C VAL A 311 16.33 -6.84 -1.87
N THR A 312 15.22 -7.01 -2.59
CA THR A 312 14.20 -5.96 -2.70
C THR A 312 12.86 -6.38 -2.12
N LEU A 313 12.11 -5.42 -1.61
CA LEU A 313 10.71 -5.56 -1.19
C LEU A 313 9.93 -4.34 -1.66
N THR A 314 9.15 -4.51 -2.71
CA THR A 314 8.28 -3.48 -3.28
C THR A 314 6.83 -3.75 -2.90
N VAL A 315 6.16 -2.71 -2.41
CA VAL A 315 4.76 -2.79 -1.96
C VAL A 315 3.96 -1.72 -2.67
N HIS A 316 2.87 -2.13 -3.30
CA HIS A 316 1.89 -1.26 -3.94
C HIS A 316 0.63 -1.18 -3.08
N GLY A 317 0.17 0.04 -2.84
CA GLY A 317 -1.12 0.34 -2.27
C GLY A 317 -2.26 0.27 -3.28
N PHE A 318 -3.48 0.42 -2.78
CA PHE A 318 -4.65 0.58 -3.63
C PHE A 318 -4.67 1.99 -4.23
N ALA A 319 -4.90 2.06 -5.55
CA ALA A 319 -5.01 3.34 -6.24
C ALA A 319 -6.28 4.11 -5.85
N ASP A 320 -7.38 3.40 -5.58
CA ASP A 320 -8.68 3.95 -5.24
C ASP A 320 -8.98 3.98 -3.72
N SER A 321 -7.95 4.05 -2.89
CA SER A 321 -8.13 4.23 -1.44
C SER A 321 -8.31 5.70 -1.10
N PRO A 322 -9.28 6.12 -0.26
CA PRO A 322 -9.43 7.51 0.19
C PRO A 322 -8.26 8.02 1.05
N VAL A 323 -7.41 7.11 1.52
CA VAL A 323 -6.25 7.40 2.36
C VAL A 323 -4.99 6.84 1.72
N SER A 324 -3.94 7.64 1.68
CA SER A 324 -2.60 7.19 1.30
C SER A 324 -1.78 6.93 2.56
N TRP A 325 -0.69 7.66 2.75
CA TRP A 325 0.19 7.50 3.90
C TRP A 325 -0.43 8.12 5.16
N ARG A 326 -0.40 7.37 6.26
CA ARG A 326 -0.96 7.70 7.58
C ARG A 326 -2.46 7.95 7.49
N GLU A 327 -2.85 9.21 7.55
CA GLU A 327 -4.24 9.67 7.46
C GLU A 327 -4.39 10.72 6.35
N ASN A 328 -3.39 10.83 5.46
CA ASN A 328 -3.41 11.79 4.38
C ASN A 328 -4.41 11.35 3.31
N GLU A 329 -5.13 12.31 2.72
CA GLU A 329 -6.00 12.04 1.58
C GLU A 329 -5.16 11.51 0.41
N HIS A 330 -5.64 10.47 -0.27
CA HIS A 330 -5.06 10.03 -1.53
C HIS A 330 -5.77 10.73 -2.70
N GLY A 331 -5.01 11.27 -3.65
CA GLY A 331 -5.55 11.88 -4.85
C GLY A 331 -5.41 10.96 -6.05
N PHE A 332 -6.53 10.72 -6.75
CA PHE A 332 -6.51 10.06 -8.06
C PHE A 332 -6.82 11.12 -9.13
N GLN A 333 -5.76 11.74 -9.69
CA GLN A 333 -5.91 12.70 -10.81
C GLN A 333 -5.66 12.00 -12.15
N LYS A 334 -4.39 11.93 -12.58
CA LYS A 334 -3.95 11.17 -13.76
C LYS A 334 -3.28 9.84 -13.40
N GLY A 335 -3.06 9.60 -12.11
CA GLY A 335 -2.45 8.40 -11.53
C GLY A 335 -2.69 8.37 -10.02
N GLY A 336 -2.70 7.17 -9.44
CA GLY A 336 -2.85 6.90 -8.00
C GLY A 336 -1.60 6.22 -7.45
N GLU A 337 -0.45 6.86 -7.68
CA GLU A 337 0.84 6.37 -7.24
C GLU A 337 0.90 6.34 -5.72
N ASN A 338 0.90 5.13 -5.17
CA ASN A 338 1.01 4.91 -3.74
C ASN A 338 1.81 3.63 -3.53
N LEU A 339 3.13 3.72 -3.61
CA LEU A 339 4.01 2.56 -3.49
C LEU A 339 5.33 2.91 -2.83
N TYR A 340 5.93 1.90 -2.20
CA TYR A 340 7.27 2.02 -1.63
C TYR A 340 8.10 0.79 -1.93
N ASN A 341 9.41 0.96 -1.93
CA ASN A 341 10.38 -0.10 -2.13
C ASN A 341 11.47 -0.02 -1.07
N PHE A 342 11.81 -1.18 -0.49
CA PHE A 342 13.00 -1.38 0.30
C PHE A 342 14.05 -2.10 -0.54
N VAL A 343 15.27 -1.59 -0.54
CA VAL A 343 16.45 -2.30 -1.02
C VAL A 343 17.31 -2.58 0.21
N VAL A 344 17.35 -3.83 0.65
CA VAL A 344 18.09 -4.23 1.85
C VAL A 344 19.42 -4.81 1.44
N PHE A 345 20.51 -4.24 1.92
CA PHE A 345 21.88 -4.66 1.62
C PHE A 345 22.37 -5.67 2.66
N ARG A 346 23.41 -6.43 2.30
CA ARG A 346 24.10 -7.35 3.22
C ARG A 346 24.60 -6.67 4.50
N SER A 347 24.97 -5.39 4.43
CA SER A 347 25.38 -4.59 5.59
C SER A 347 24.23 -4.26 6.55
N LEU A 348 22.98 -4.60 6.20
CA LEU A 348 21.74 -4.14 6.85
C LEU A 348 21.49 -2.63 6.73
N ASP A 349 22.24 -1.94 5.85
CA ASP A 349 21.76 -0.71 5.26
C ASP A 349 20.51 -0.99 4.43
N TYR A 350 19.61 -0.02 4.34
CA TYR A 350 18.53 -0.06 3.40
C TYR A 350 18.33 1.28 2.69
N TRP A 351 17.90 1.20 1.44
CA TRP A 351 17.26 2.30 0.75
C TRP A 351 15.74 2.16 0.87
N LEU A 352 15.07 3.26 1.18
CA LEU A 352 13.62 3.39 1.13
C LEU A 352 13.25 4.35 0.01
N GLN A 353 12.58 3.85 -1.00
CA GLN A 353 12.09 4.61 -2.14
C GLN A 353 10.57 4.71 -2.02
N MET A 354 10.02 5.91 -2.01
CA MET A 354 8.57 6.15 -1.93
C MET A 354 8.14 6.91 -3.17
N ALA A 355 7.29 6.31 -3.99
CA ALA A 355 6.65 7.00 -5.10
C ALA A 355 5.24 7.41 -4.69
N VAL A 356 5.00 8.70 -4.77
CA VAL A 356 3.80 9.34 -4.26
C VAL A 356 3.17 10.16 -5.38
N GLY A 357 1.84 10.09 -5.47
CA GLY A 357 1.07 10.82 -6.47
C GLY A 357 1.33 12.32 -6.43
N ALA A 358 1.13 12.96 -7.58
CA ALA A 358 1.37 14.37 -7.89
C ALA A 358 1.07 15.41 -6.79
N ASN A 359 0.06 15.14 -5.96
CA ASN A 359 -0.44 16.07 -4.94
C ASN A 359 -0.54 15.42 -3.56
N ASP A 360 -0.08 14.17 -3.42
CA ASP A 360 -0.13 13.44 -2.17
C ASP A 360 1.03 13.85 -1.25
N ASP A 361 0.76 13.84 0.05
CA ASP A 361 1.75 14.17 1.07
C ASP A 361 2.69 12.97 1.31
N CYS A 362 3.97 13.13 0.99
CA CYS A 362 4.99 12.12 1.32
C CYS A 362 5.46 12.29 2.78
N PRO A 363 5.42 11.24 3.62
CA PRO A 363 5.84 11.35 5.01
C PRO A 363 7.36 11.48 5.12
N PRO A 364 7.89 12.35 6.02
CA PRO A 364 9.33 12.62 6.19
C PRO A 364 10.03 11.64 7.09
#